data_AF-A0A1U9NF62-F1
#
_entry.id   AF-A0A1U9NF62-F1
#
_cell.length_a   1.000
_cell.length_b   1.000
_cell.length_c   1.000
_cell.angle_alpha   90.00
_cell.angle_beta   90.00
_cell.angle_gamma   90.00
#
_symmetry.space_group_name_H-M   'P 1'
#
loop_
_entity.id
_entity.type
_entity.pdbx_description
1 polymer ?
#
loop_
_entity_poly.entity_id
_entity_poly.type
_entity_poly.pdbx_seq_one_letter_code
_entity_poly.pdbx_strand_id
1 'polypeptide(L)'
;MKNLFIIVATLAMSSLPTTSFASDCGQWQSKLKSTQRNIDNGGNQSQVRQWVKERDYYARTLERCHKKAGTHRWVEATGNSTRPLPSNKPAPGKREKPRAMNTENPQLQQLIATCNYWIDQYNSNGSATNYSFKTTACRHADQAQQMPAAEITEAFTPSRSLKACVKPNNRIDDEVKRCMQGQIEPIWRSNN
;
A
#
# COMPACT_ATOMS: atom_id res chain seq x y z
N MET A 1 11.24 72.19 30.56
CA MET A 1 12.05 70.99 30.90
C MET A 1 11.32 69.81 30.27
N LYS A 2 11.72 69.37 29.07
CA LYS A 2 12.76 68.36 28.76
C LYS A 2 12.30 66.91 29.05
N ASN A 3 12.41 66.09 28.00
CA ASN A 3 12.37 64.61 27.91
C ASN A 3 10.94 64.06 27.66
N LEU A 4 10.51 63.61 26.48
CA LEU A 4 11.13 62.85 25.37
C LEU A 4 11.70 61.50 25.84
N PHE A 5 10.84 60.48 25.87
CA PHE A 5 11.22 59.07 25.74
C PHE A 5 10.19 58.37 24.86
N ILE A 6 10.55 58.31 23.57
CA ILE A 6 10.33 57.20 22.65
C ILE A 6 10.71 55.91 23.38
N ILE A 7 9.95 54.80 23.22
CA ILE A 7 10.50 53.44 23.00
C ILE A 7 9.38 52.43 22.72
N VAL A 8 9.39 52.01 21.45
CA VAL A 8 9.19 50.65 20.92
C VAL A 8 7.79 50.02 21.05
N ALA A 9 7.05 50.17 19.95
CA ALA A 9 6.05 49.22 19.49
C ALA A 9 6.66 47.82 19.35
N THR A 10 6.45 46.96 20.35
CA THR A 10 6.62 45.52 20.17
C THR A 10 5.42 45.00 19.39
N LEU A 11 5.55 44.96 18.06
CA LEU A 11 4.76 44.07 17.22
C LEU A 11 4.97 42.65 17.77
N ALA A 12 3.96 42.13 18.47
CA ALA A 12 3.82 40.70 18.67
C ALA A 12 3.54 40.08 17.30
N MET A 13 4.62 39.75 16.59
CA MET A 13 4.61 38.80 15.48
C MET A 13 4.35 37.42 16.09
N SER A 14 3.13 37.18 16.55
CA SER A 14 2.64 35.86 16.87
C SER A 14 2.47 35.13 15.55
N SER A 15 3.54 34.42 15.19
CA SER A 15 3.59 33.28 14.28
C SER A 15 2.23 32.67 14.01
N LEU A 16 1.65 33.00 12.86
CA LEU A 16 0.57 32.21 12.28
C LEU A 16 1.10 30.77 12.14
N PRO A 17 0.42 29.75 12.69
CA PRO A 17 0.74 28.38 12.34
C PRO A 17 0.48 28.25 10.85
N THR A 18 1.55 28.10 10.06
CA THR A 18 1.43 27.59 8.70
C THR A 18 0.81 26.21 8.84
N THR A 19 -0.49 26.13 8.60
CA THR A 19 -1.19 24.86 8.45
C THR A 19 -0.48 24.15 7.31
N SER A 20 0.36 23.18 7.66
CA SER A 20 0.88 22.24 6.69
C SER A 20 -0.37 21.57 6.11
N PHE A 21 -0.72 21.92 4.87
CA PHE A 21 -1.73 21.18 4.13
C PHE A 21 -1.15 19.79 3.92
N ALA A 22 -1.37 18.89 4.87
CA ALA A 22 -1.27 17.47 4.62
C ALA A 22 -2.18 17.24 3.41
N SER A 23 -1.59 16.90 2.27
CA SER A 23 -2.31 16.65 1.03
C SER A 23 -3.21 15.44 1.25
N ASP A 24 -4.44 15.69 1.69
CA ASP A 24 -5.40 14.68 2.08
C ASP A 24 -5.89 13.94 0.83
N CYS A 25 -5.25 12.82 0.52
CA CYS A 25 -5.63 11.93 -0.57
C CYS A 25 -6.91 11.13 -0.26
N GLY A 26 -7.50 11.27 0.94
CA GLY A 26 -8.65 10.52 1.41
C GLY A 26 -9.90 10.71 0.55
N GLN A 27 -10.07 11.90 -0.05
CA GLN A 27 -11.18 12.15 -0.97
C GLN A 27 -11.16 11.21 -2.19
N TRP A 28 -9.97 10.98 -2.76
CA TRP A 28 -9.82 10.08 -3.92
C TRP A 28 -10.00 8.62 -3.55
N GLN A 29 -9.59 8.24 -2.33
CA GLN A 29 -9.77 6.89 -1.81
C GLN A 29 -11.25 6.57 -1.57
N SER A 30 -11.99 7.54 -1.01
CA SER A 30 -13.44 7.43 -0.79
C SER A 30 -14.18 7.29 -2.12
N LYS A 31 -13.85 8.14 -3.12
CA LYS A 31 -14.44 8.06 -4.47
C LYS A 31 -14.15 6.71 -5.14
N LEU A 32 -12.92 6.23 -5.09
CA LEU A 32 -12.55 4.92 -5.64
C LEU A 32 -13.34 3.76 -5.00
N LYS A 33 -13.48 3.75 -3.67
CA LYS A 33 -14.29 2.74 -2.97
C LYS A 33 -15.78 2.83 -3.28
N SER A 34 -16.30 4.04 -3.49
CA SER A 34 -17.70 4.24 -3.87
C SER A 34 -17.96 3.75 -5.29
N THR A 35 -17.07 4.05 -6.24
CA THR A 35 -17.19 3.60 -7.62
C THR A 35 -17.04 2.09 -7.74
N GLN A 36 -16.13 1.47 -6.98
CA GLN A 36 -16.01 0.01 -6.95
C GLN A 36 -17.30 -0.65 -6.44
N ARG A 37 -17.90 -0.10 -5.37
CA ARG A 37 -19.21 -0.57 -4.88
C ARG A 37 -20.32 -0.48 -5.94
N ASN A 38 -20.34 0.58 -6.75
CA ASN A 38 -21.31 0.69 -7.85
C ASN A 38 -21.08 -0.36 -8.95
N ILE A 39 -19.82 -0.68 -9.26
CA ILE A 39 -19.49 -1.74 -10.20
C ILE A 39 -19.94 -3.10 -9.65
N ASP A 40 -19.66 -3.38 -8.38
CA ASP A 40 -19.99 -4.64 -7.72
C ASP A 40 -21.51 -4.85 -7.58
N ASN A 41 -22.25 -3.77 -7.31
CA ASN A 41 -23.72 -3.79 -7.25
C ASN A 41 -24.38 -3.90 -8.63
N GLY A 42 -23.60 -3.79 -9.71
CA GLY A 42 -24.10 -3.87 -11.08
C GLY A 42 -24.94 -2.66 -11.52
N GLY A 43 -25.39 -2.71 -12.77
CA GLY A 43 -26.16 -1.65 -13.41
C GLY A 43 -26.29 -1.90 -14.91
N ASN A 44 -26.83 -0.94 -15.66
CA ASN A 44 -26.84 -1.03 -17.12
C ASN A 44 -25.39 -1.03 -17.65
N GLN A 45 -25.10 -1.75 -18.73
CA GLN A 45 -23.77 -1.81 -19.37
C GLN A 45 -23.14 -0.42 -19.57
N SER A 46 -23.94 0.58 -19.95
CA SER A 46 -23.45 1.95 -20.13
C SER A 46 -22.94 2.56 -18.81
N GLN A 47 -23.66 2.33 -17.72
CA GLN A 47 -23.30 2.81 -16.38
C GLN A 47 -22.07 2.09 -15.83
N VAL A 48 -21.99 0.77 -16.02
CA VAL A 48 -20.81 -0.02 -15.60
C VAL A 48 -19.56 0.43 -16.36
N ARG A 49 -19.65 0.64 -17.68
CA ARG A 49 -18.52 1.17 -18.48
C ARG A 49 -18.08 2.55 -17.99
N GLN A 50 -19.02 3.40 -17.60
CA GLN A 50 -18.72 4.72 -17.05
C GLN A 50 -18.03 4.61 -15.69
N TRP A 51 -18.51 3.77 -14.78
CA TRP A 51 -17.88 3.56 -13.48
C TRP A 51 -16.49 2.93 -13.58
N VAL A 52 -16.24 2.04 -14.54
CA VAL A 52 -14.89 1.50 -14.79
C VAL A 52 -13.92 2.63 -15.18
N LYS A 53 -14.33 3.55 -16.07
CA LYS A 53 -13.53 4.72 -16.44
C LYS A 53 -13.24 5.63 -15.24
N GLU A 54 -14.25 5.87 -14.41
CA GLU A 54 -14.13 6.67 -13.20
C GLU A 54 -13.21 6.02 -12.16
N ARG A 55 -13.32 4.69 -11.97
CA ARG A 55 -12.44 3.91 -11.09
C ARG A 55 -10.98 4.08 -11.52
N ASP A 56 -10.69 3.90 -12.80
CA ASP A 56 -9.32 4.01 -13.32
C ASP A 56 -8.78 5.45 -13.21
N TYR A 57 -9.63 6.45 -13.42
CA TYR A 57 -9.29 7.85 -13.18
C TYR A 57 -8.95 8.12 -11.71
N TYR A 58 -9.77 7.65 -10.76
CA TYR A 58 -9.52 7.83 -9.34
C TYR A 58 -8.29 7.06 -8.87
N ALA A 59 -8.03 5.87 -9.40
CA ALA A 59 -6.83 5.08 -9.10
C ALA A 59 -5.56 5.85 -9.47
N ARG A 60 -5.47 6.36 -10.71
CA ARG A 60 -4.34 7.16 -11.20
C ARG A 60 -4.18 8.47 -10.42
N THR A 61 -5.29 9.10 -10.05
CA THR A 61 -5.27 10.39 -9.33
C THR A 61 -4.85 10.20 -7.87
N LEU A 62 -5.30 9.12 -7.23
CA LEU A 62 -4.87 8.71 -5.90
C LEU A 62 -3.37 8.37 -5.90
N GLU A 63 -2.88 7.63 -6.88
CA GLU A 63 -1.45 7.32 -7.01
C GLU A 63 -0.60 8.59 -7.17
N ARG A 64 -1.03 9.54 -8.02
CA ARG A 64 -0.36 10.84 -8.16
C ARG A 64 -0.40 11.66 -6.88
N CYS A 65 -1.51 11.64 -6.16
CA CYS A 65 -1.65 12.30 -4.87
C CYS A 65 -0.65 11.72 -3.86
N HIS A 66 -0.58 10.40 -3.76
CA HIS A 66 0.37 9.70 -2.90
C HIS A 66 1.84 9.99 -3.23
N LYS A 67 2.19 10.01 -4.52
CA LYS A 67 3.53 10.41 -4.98
C LYS A 67 3.88 11.84 -4.58
N LYS A 68 2.94 12.78 -4.72
CA LYS A 68 3.13 14.19 -4.34
C LYS A 68 3.17 14.39 -2.83
N ALA A 69 2.43 13.58 -2.09
CA ALA A 69 2.34 13.59 -0.63
C ALA A 69 3.53 12.90 0.07
N GLY A 70 4.50 12.33 -0.68
CA GLY A 70 5.58 11.50 -0.13
C GLY A 70 5.10 10.19 0.51
N THR A 71 3.81 9.88 0.42
CA THR A 71 3.22 8.65 0.97
C THR A 71 3.25 7.57 -0.10
N HIS A 72 4.43 7.01 -0.35
CA HIS A 72 4.50 5.73 -1.05
C HIS A 72 3.66 4.73 -0.25
N ARG A 73 2.72 4.06 -0.94
CA ARG A 73 1.69 3.14 -0.41
C ARG A 73 2.22 1.98 0.45
N TRP A 74 3.55 1.86 0.58
CA TRP A 74 4.27 0.90 1.42
C TRP A 74 4.50 1.40 2.85
N VAL A 75 4.28 2.69 3.12
CA VAL A 75 4.32 3.27 4.45
C VAL A 75 2.95 3.88 4.71
N GLU A 76 2.07 3.13 5.38
CA GLU A 76 0.93 3.74 6.07
C GLU A 76 1.53 4.78 7.03
N ALA A 77 1.40 6.05 6.66
CA ALA A 77 1.84 7.14 7.51
C ALA A 77 1.04 7.08 8.81
N THR A 78 1.75 6.84 9.91
CA THR A 78 1.30 7.03 11.28
C THR A 78 0.95 8.51 11.47
N GLY A 79 -0.27 8.92 11.10
CA GLY A 79 -0.68 10.32 11.10
C GLY A 79 -2.08 10.52 11.65
N ASN A 80 -2.15 10.93 12.91
CA ASN A 80 -3.26 11.63 13.58
C ASN A 80 -4.65 10.99 13.50
N SER A 81 -4.84 9.89 14.23
CA SER A 81 -6.15 9.65 14.86
C SER A 81 -6.17 10.38 16.20
N THR A 82 -7.05 11.37 16.34
CA THR A 82 -7.36 12.09 17.60
C THR A 82 -8.12 11.21 18.60
N ARG A 83 -8.23 9.90 18.34
CA ARG A 83 -8.58 8.92 19.38
C ARG A 83 -7.32 8.66 20.20
N PRO A 84 -7.40 8.62 21.55
CA PRO A 84 -6.31 8.09 22.34
C PRO A 84 -5.95 6.73 21.76
N LEU A 85 -4.75 6.56 21.18
CA LEU A 85 -4.27 5.24 20.82
C LEU A 85 -4.35 4.42 22.12
N PRO A 86 -5.04 3.27 22.14
CA PRO A 86 -4.99 2.41 23.31
C PRO A 86 -3.53 2.19 23.64
N SER A 87 -3.15 2.30 24.91
CA SER A 87 -1.80 2.01 25.39
C SER A 87 -1.32 0.74 24.70
N ASN A 88 -0.43 0.88 23.70
CA ASN A 88 -0.15 -0.17 22.72
C ASN A 88 0.69 -1.31 23.30
N LYS A 89 1.01 -1.26 24.60
CA LYS A 89 1.54 -2.42 25.30
C LYS A 89 0.39 -3.41 25.52
N PRO A 90 0.43 -4.61 24.94
CA PRO A 90 -0.52 -5.64 25.30
C PRO A 90 -0.43 -5.85 26.81
N ALA A 91 -1.56 -5.69 27.51
CA ALA A 91 -1.63 -5.97 28.94
C ALA A 91 -1.14 -7.40 29.18
N PRO A 92 -0.47 -7.69 30.33
CA PRO A 92 -0.14 -9.06 30.70
C PRO A 92 -1.42 -9.93 30.60
N GLY A 93 -1.42 -10.96 29.74
CA GLY A 93 -2.59 -11.79 29.46
C GLY A 93 -3.41 -11.45 28.19
N LYS A 94 -3.11 -10.35 27.49
CA LYS A 94 -3.74 -9.96 26.20
C LYS A 94 -2.80 -10.10 24.99
N ARG A 95 -1.80 -10.98 25.09
CA ARG A 95 -0.90 -11.29 23.97
C ARG A 95 -1.69 -11.92 22.83
N GLU A 96 -1.45 -11.47 21.61
CA GLU A 96 -2.10 -12.04 20.44
C GLU A 96 -1.45 -13.39 20.10
N LYS A 97 -2.26 -14.39 19.77
CA LYS A 97 -1.77 -15.73 19.45
C LYS A 97 -1.30 -15.79 17.98
N PRO A 98 -0.17 -16.47 17.69
CA PRO A 98 0.22 -16.78 16.33
C PRO A 98 -0.89 -17.50 15.56
N ARG A 99 -0.97 -17.26 14.25
CA ARG A 99 -1.86 -17.97 13.33
C ARG A 99 -1.28 -19.35 13.02
N ALA A 100 -2.15 -20.35 12.88
CA ALA A 100 -1.76 -21.71 12.52
C ALA A 100 -1.30 -21.79 11.07
N MET A 101 -0.17 -22.46 10.80
CA MET A 101 0.32 -22.75 9.45
C MET A 101 -0.31 -24.05 8.93
N ASN A 102 -1.62 -24.01 8.66
CA ASN A 102 -2.37 -25.18 8.16
C ASN A 102 -2.58 -25.09 6.64
N THR A 103 -1.50 -24.92 5.88
CA THR A 103 -1.59 -24.80 4.42
C THR A 103 -0.34 -25.38 3.75
N GLU A 104 -0.53 -26.01 2.60
CA GLU A 104 0.53 -26.55 1.75
C GLU A 104 1.05 -25.52 0.73
N ASN A 105 0.38 -24.37 0.59
CA ASN A 105 0.82 -23.33 -0.35
C ASN A 105 2.03 -22.56 0.24
N PRO A 106 3.22 -22.61 -0.41
CA PRO A 106 4.44 -22.00 0.13
C PRO A 106 4.35 -20.46 0.22
N GLN A 107 3.60 -19.81 -0.68
CA GLN A 107 3.37 -18.37 -0.62
C GLN A 107 2.52 -18.00 0.59
N LEU A 108 1.49 -18.81 0.86
CA LEU A 108 0.62 -18.59 2.02
C LEU A 108 1.35 -18.87 3.33
N GLN A 109 2.21 -19.90 3.37
CA GLN A 109 3.11 -20.15 4.51
C GLN A 109 3.99 -18.94 4.81
N GLN A 110 4.59 -18.30 3.79
CA GLN A 110 5.41 -17.12 3.97
C GLN A 110 4.61 -15.93 4.50
N LEU A 111 3.38 -15.73 4.04
CA LEU A 111 2.49 -14.68 4.55
C LEU A 111 2.10 -14.92 6.02
N ILE A 112 1.75 -16.16 6.37
CA ILE A 112 1.44 -16.54 7.76
C ILE A 112 2.68 -16.36 8.66
N ALA A 113 3.86 -16.79 8.20
CA ALA A 113 5.11 -16.58 8.93
C ALA A 113 5.41 -15.10 9.17
N THR A 114 5.17 -14.25 8.17
CA THR A 114 5.36 -12.80 8.29
C THR A 114 4.38 -12.18 9.29
N CYS A 115 3.11 -12.60 9.27
CA CYS A 115 2.12 -12.20 10.29
C CYS A 115 2.58 -12.61 11.70
N ASN A 116 3.01 -13.88 11.87
CA ASN A 116 3.45 -14.40 13.16
C ASN A 116 4.67 -13.66 13.71
N TYR A 117 5.66 -13.34 12.86
CA TYR A 117 6.79 -12.51 13.25
C TYR A 117 6.34 -11.16 13.83
N TRP A 118 5.40 -10.47 13.18
CA TRP A 118 4.93 -9.18 13.67
C TRP A 118 4.02 -9.28 14.90
N ILE A 119 3.32 -10.40 15.08
CA ILE A 119 2.64 -10.73 16.33
C ILE A 119 3.67 -10.81 17.46
N ASP A 120 4.80 -11.50 17.26
CA ASP A 120 5.86 -11.63 18.26
C ASP A 120 6.55 -10.28 18.55
N GLN A 121 6.84 -9.50 17.52
CA GLN A 121 7.39 -8.15 17.69
C GLN A 121 6.43 -7.24 18.47
N TYR A 122 5.13 -7.30 18.19
CA TYR A 122 4.12 -6.54 18.93
C TYR A 122 3.95 -7.04 20.37
N ASN A 123 3.96 -8.36 20.59
CA ASN A 123 3.85 -8.98 21.91
C ASN A 123 5.07 -8.72 22.81
N SER A 124 6.24 -8.53 22.20
CA SER A 124 7.50 -8.21 22.88
C SER A 124 7.65 -6.70 23.09
N ASN A 125 7.33 -5.90 22.08
CA ASN A 125 7.39 -4.44 22.11
C ASN A 125 6.15 -3.83 21.46
N GLY A 126 5.15 -3.54 22.29
CA GLY A 126 3.91 -2.93 21.86
C GLY A 126 4.07 -1.46 21.48
N SER A 127 4.38 -1.19 20.22
CA SER A 127 4.46 0.16 19.64
C SER A 127 3.38 0.37 18.57
N ALA A 128 3.05 1.62 18.25
CA ALA A 128 2.10 1.94 17.18
C ALA A 128 2.58 1.40 15.81
N THR A 129 3.89 1.45 15.59
CA THR A 129 4.56 0.89 14.41
C THR A 129 4.40 -0.62 14.33
N ASN A 130 4.72 -1.34 15.41
CA ASN A 130 4.58 -2.80 15.45
C ASN A 130 3.12 -3.24 15.34
N TYR A 131 2.19 -2.45 15.92
CA TYR A 131 0.77 -2.66 15.74
C TYR A 131 0.37 -2.54 14.26
N SER A 132 0.77 -1.46 13.58
CA SER A 132 0.47 -1.27 12.15
C SER A 132 1.04 -2.41 11.31
N PHE A 133 2.32 -2.76 11.47
CA PHE A 133 2.94 -3.86 10.73
C PHE A 133 2.26 -5.20 10.96
N LYS A 134 1.94 -5.52 12.22
CA LYS A 134 1.17 -6.71 12.58
C LYS A 134 -0.19 -6.72 11.88
N THR A 135 -0.97 -5.65 12.00
CA THR A 135 -2.31 -5.59 11.40
C THR A 135 -2.28 -5.73 9.89
N THR A 136 -1.30 -5.10 9.23
CA THR A 136 -1.14 -5.18 7.78
C THR A 136 -0.71 -6.58 7.34
N ALA A 137 0.33 -7.15 7.96
CA ALA A 137 0.83 -8.47 7.62
C ALA A 137 -0.25 -9.55 7.82
N CYS A 138 -0.96 -9.51 8.96
CA CYS A 138 -2.02 -10.48 9.24
C CYS A 138 -3.24 -10.30 8.33
N ARG A 139 -3.63 -9.06 7.99
CA ARG A 139 -4.68 -8.83 6.99
C ARG A 139 -4.34 -9.45 5.63
N HIS A 140 -3.07 -9.38 5.20
CA HIS A 140 -2.65 -10.01 3.94
C HIS A 140 -2.69 -11.53 4.01
N ALA A 141 -2.28 -12.13 5.13
CA ALA A 141 -2.40 -13.56 5.35
C ALA A 141 -3.88 -14.00 5.33
N ASP A 142 -4.75 -13.30 6.05
CA ASP A 142 -6.19 -13.59 6.12
C ASP A 142 -6.86 -13.45 4.75
N GLN A 143 -6.50 -12.42 3.98
CA GLN A 143 -7.00 -12.26 2.60
C GLN A 143 -6.55 -13.41 1.70
N ALA A 144 -5.28 -13.80 1.76
CA ALA A 144 -4.75 -14.90 0.95
C ALA A 144 -5.33 -16.27 1.35
N GLN A 145 -5.77 -16.45 2.60
CA GLN A 145 -6.54 -17.64 3.03
C GLN A 145 -7.96 -17.68 2.47
N GLN A 146 -8.59 -16.51 2.28
CA GLN A 146 -9.97 -16.39 1.77
C GLN A 146 -10.05 -16.42 0.25
N MET A 147 -8.94 -16.15 -0.44
CA MET A 147 -8.88 -16.35 -1.88
C MET A 147 -9.01 -17.86 -2.14
N PRO A 148 -9.98 -18.30 -2.97
CA PRO A 148 -9.97 -19.69 -3.41
C PRO A 148 -8.58 -19.96 -3.96
N ALA A 149 -8.00 -21.13 -3.65
CA ALA A 149 -6.75 -21.54 -4.26
C ALA A 149 -6.94 -21.31 -5.76
N ALA A 150 -6.26 -20.29 -6.30
CA ALA A 150 -6.22 -20.12 -7.73
C ALA A 150 -5.73 -21.49 -8.19
N GLU A 151 -6.55 -22.20 -8.98
CA GLU A 151 -6.13 -23.43 -9.63
C GLU A 151 -4.70 -23.17 -10.06
N ILE A 152 -3.79 -24.00 -9.56
CA ILE A 152 -2.36 -23.88 -9.80
C ILE A 152 -2.26 -23.88 -11.32
N THR A 153 -2.21 -22.69 -11.91
CA THR A 153 -1.96 -22.50 -13.32
C THR A 153 -0.55 -23.01 -13.42
N GLU A 154 -0.44 -24.17 -14.08
CA GLU A 154 0.70 -25.04 -14.17
C GLU A 154 1.99 -24.29 -13.83
N ALA A 155 2.69 -24.75 -12.79
CA ALA A 155 3.93 -24.16 -12.32
C ALA A 155 4.75 -23.74 -13.55
N PHE A 156 4.87 -22.44 -13.74
CA PHE A 156 5.44 -21.87 -14.95
C PHE A 156 6.82 -22.49 -15.16
N THR A 157 6.93 -23.44 -16.08
CA THR A 157 8.19 -24.00 -16.53
C THR A 157 8.63 -23.18 -17.73
N PRO A 158 9.51 -22.19 -17.55
CA PRO A 158 9.98 -21.41 -18.67
C PRO A 158 10.68 -22.36 -19.66
N SER A 159 10.27 -22.33 -20.92
CA SER A 159 11.01 -23.02 -21.98
C SER A 159 12.35 -22.35 -22.26
N ARG A 160 12.53 -21.09 -21.84
CA ARG A 160 13.75 -20.30 -22.02
C ARG A 160 14.13 -19.52 -20.76
N SER A 161 15.43 -19.47 -20.45
CA SER A 161 15.94 -18.72 -19.29
C SER A 161 15.65 -17.22 -19.39
N LEU A 162 15.48 -16.54 -18.25
CA LEU A 162 15.29 -15.07 -18.20
C LEU A 162 16.42 -14.33 -18.92
N LYS A 163 17.66 -14.83 -18.82
CA LYS A 163 18.83 -14.23 -19.49
C LYS A 163 18.71 -14.22 -21.02
N ALA A 164 18.03 -15.20 -21.60
CA ALA A 164 17.78 -15.24 -23.04
C ALA A 164 16.67 -14.27 -23.48
N CYS A 165 15.78 -13.89 -22.55
CA CYS A 165 14.57 -13.13 -22.85
C CYS A 165 14.59 -11.71 -22.32
N VAL A 166 15.57 -11.31 -21.53
CA VAL A 166 15.64 -9.96 -20.97
C VAL A 166 16.06 -8.94 -22.04
N LYS A 167 15.35 -7.81 -22.09
CA LYS A 167 15.65 -6.70 -22.99
C LYS A 167 16.91 -5.93 -22.56
N PRO A 168 17.59 -5.23 -23.48
CA PRO A 168 18.54 -4.17 -23.12
C PRO A 168 17.86 -3.21 -22.13
N ASN A 169 18.53 -2.89 -21.01
CA ASN A 169 18.00 -2.15 -19.84
C ASN A 169 17.23 -2.97 -18.78
N ASN A 170 17.32 -4.30 -18.77
CA ASN A 170 16.74 -5.16 -17.73
C ASN A 170 15.23 -4.96 -17.52
N ARG A 171 14.51 -4.49 -18.55
CA ARG A 171 13.08 -4.27 -18.48
C ARG A 171 12.36 -5.61 -18.60
N ILE A 172 11.60 -5.97 -17.56
CA ILE A 172 10.75 -7.17 -17.53
C ILE A 172 9.31 -6.73 -17.79
N ASP A 173 8.80 -7.01 -18.98
CA ASP A 173 7.43 -6.76 -19.39
C ASP A 173 6.78 -8.02 -19.99
N ASP A 174 5.54 -7.91 -20.47
CA ASP A 174 4.78 -9.06 -20.96
C ASP A 174 5.43 -9.72 -22.19
N GLU A 175 6.28 -9.03 -22.95
CA GLU A 175 7.04 -9.65 -24.04
C GLU A 175 8.14 -10.55 -23.49
N VAL A 176 8.83 -10.14 -22.42
CA VAL A 176 9.82 -11.00 -21.73
C VAL A 176 9.14 -12.27 -21.21
N LYS A 177 7.94 -12.15 -20.64
CA LYS A 177 7.16 -13.32 -20.20
C LYS A 177 6.81 -14.25 -21.37
N ARG A 178 6.33 -13.70 -22.49
CA ARG A 178 6.01 -14.48 -23.70
C ARG A 178 7.25 -15.14 -24.30
N CYS A 179 8.41 -14.49 -24.24
CA CYS A 179 9.68 -15.09 -24.64
C CYS A 179 10.08 -16.25 -23.73
N MET A 180 9.95 -16.09 -22.41
CA MET A 180 10.25 -17.17 -21.45
C MET A 180 9.31 -18.37 -21.60
N GLN A 181 8.11 -18.16 -22.15
CA GLN A 181 7.16 -19.20 -22.56
C GLN A 181 7.50 -19.81 -23.92
N GLY A 182 8.47 -19.27 -24.66
CA GLY A 182 8.84 -19.73 -26.01
C GLY A 182 7.85 -19.32 -27.08
N GLN A 183 6.93 -18.39 -26.78
CA GLN A 183 5.91 -17.91 -27.72
C GLN A 183 6.44 -16.88 -28.71
N ILE A 184 7.54 -16.21 -28.37
CA ILE A 184 8.20 -15.23 -29.23
C ILE A 184 9.72 -15.37 -29.14
N GLU A 185 10.41 -15.02 -30.23
CA GLU A 185 11.87 -14.93 -30.22
C GLU A 185 12.32 -13.55 -29.72
N PRO A 186 13.42 -13.49 -28.94
CA PRO A 186 13.98 -12.24 -28.44
C PRO A 186 14.66 -11.45 -29.57
N ILE A 187 13.86 -10.75 -30.39
CA ILE A 187 14.35 -9.78 -31.38
C ILE A 187 14.57 -8.42 -30.73
N TRP A 188 15.39 -8.38 -29.68
CA TRP A 188 15.78 -7.12 -29.07
C TRP A 188 16.76 -6.45 -30.01
N ARG A 189 16.27 -5.48 -30.81
CA ARG A 189 17.13 -4.71 -31.71
C ARG A 189 18.30 -4.16 -30.90
N SER A 190 19.49 -4.68 -31.20
CA SER A 190 20.74 -4.09 -30.73
C SER A 190 20.91 -2.82 -31.54
N ASN A 191 20.39 -1.70 -31.03
CA ASN A 191 20.83 -0.42 -31.55
C ASN A 191 22.29 -0.27 -31.12
N ASN A 192 23.20 -0.35 -32.09
CA ASN A 192 24.52 0.30 -32.00
C ASN A 192 24.33 1.78 -31.68
#